data_AF-A0A653DBP5-F1
#
_entry.id   AF-A0A653DBP5-F1
#
_cell.length_a   1.000
_cell.length_b   1.000
_cell.length_c   1.000
_cell.angle_alpha   90.00
_cell.angle_beta   90.00
_cell.angle_gamma   90.00
#
_symmetry.space_group_name_H-M   'P 1'
#
loop_
_entity.id
_entity.type
_entity.pdbx_description
1 polymer ?
#
loop_
_entity_poly.entity_id
_entity_poly.type
_entity_poly.pdbx_seq_one_letter_code
_entity_poly.pdbx_strand_id
1 'polypeptide(L)'
;MTNVLVVSSPLKRVCIRLRCFEKIPEDSRQNLLITFNSLRSKNEQDNFLSGLISFHAPWRRRSRKPKNEEQSEDEISDDPEAKQFANNAVFSYKVRISDSEIPVCFKAFLAIFGIARGRVRRIQDFLLHHGRSPRDRRGTHQNRPNKMPREVEDLIVQHIQSFKARQSHYSRRKNPDRVYLPETLSIKKMFKMFLEKYNIAITYKAYWTIFTRKFNISFGLPRSDTCSVCDNLMLQINATIDPERKQDLTAQKALHLAKADKFYELKRKFKLRARQGELTCLSFDYMQNLPLPHLQTSDVFFPVSCGIMYLECTI
;
A
#
# COMPACT_ATOMS: atom_id res chain seq x y z
N MET A 1 -28.14 -1.07 -6.93
CA MET A 1 -29.18 -1.36 -7.93
C MET A 1 -28.72 -2.64 -8.62
N THR A 2 -29.22 -3.84 -8.39
CA THR A 2 -30.53 -4.37 -8.00
C THR A 2 -30.28 -5.58 -7.10
N ASN A 3 -30.76 -5.55 -5.85
CA ASN A 3 -30.72 -6.74 -5.00
C ASN A 3 -31.83 -7.67 -5.48
N VAL A 4 -31.43 -8.77 -6.11
CA VAL A 4 -32.30 -9.89 -6.44
C VAL A 4 -32.95 -10.36 -5.15
N LEU A 5 -34.25 -10.08 -5.03
CA LEU A 5 -35.11 -10.70 -4.03
C LEU A 5 -35.10 -12.20 -4.32
N VAL A 6 -34.31 -12.94 -3.54
CA VAL A 6 -34.46 -14.39 -3.47
C VAL A 6 -35.80 -14.63 -2.78
N VAL A 7 -36.85 -14.69 -3.59
CA VAL A 7 -38.16 -15.22 -3.19
C VAL A 7 -37.92 -16.68 -2.88
N SER A 8 -37.63 -16.98 -1.61
CA SER A 8 -37.59 -18.35 -1.14
C SER A 8 -38.98 -18.94 -1.29
N SER A 9 -39.08 -19.95 -2.13
CA SER A 9 -40.26 -20.76 -2.43
C SER A 9 -41.04 -21.15 -1.16
N PRO A 10 -42.37 -21.34 -1.22
CA PRO A 10 -43.18 -21.72 -0.07
C PRO A 10 -42.86 -23.17 0.30
N LEU A 11 -41.80 -23.34 1.08
CA LEU A 11 -41.43 -24.61 1.67
C LEU A 11 -42.50 -24.94 2.72
N LYS A 12 -43.55 -25.64 2.30
CA LYS A 12 -44.36 -26.53 3.16
C LYS A 12 -43.43 -27.63 3.71
N ARG A 13 -42.46 -27.26 4.56
CA ARG A 13 -41.70 -28.18 5.39
C ARG A 13 -42.59 -28.53 6.56
N VAL A 14 -43.37 -29.59 6.38
CA VAL A 14 -44.33 -30.09 7.38
C VAL A 14 -43.60 -30.28 8.71
N CYS A 15 -43.86 -29.39 9.67
CA CYS A 15 -43.39 -29.49 11.03
C CYS A 15 -44.33 -30.44 11.79
N ILE A 16 -44.07 -31.75 11.70
CA ILE A 16 -45.02 -32.78 12.17
C ILE A 16 -45.26 -32.70 13.69
N ARG A 17 -44.22 -32.45 14.49
CA ARG A 17 -44.29 -32.56 15.96
C ARG A 17 -44.83 -31.31 16.66
N LEU A 18 -44.42 -30.12 16.22
CA LEU A 18 -44.77 -28.87 16.91
C LEU A 18 -45.71 -27.97 16.10
N ARG A 19 -45.99 -28.32 14.83
CA ARG A 19 -46.81 -27.56 13.89
C ARG A 19 -46.52 -26.04 13.93
N CYS A 20 -45.21 -25.70 13.92
CA CYS A 20 -44.74 -24.35 14.18
C CYS A 20 -45.32 -23.30 13.21
N PHE A 21 -45.51 -23.67 11.94
CA PHE A 21 -46.04 -22.77 10.90
C PHE A 21 -47.56 -22.60 10.96
N GLU A 22 -48.29 -23.46 11.68
CA GLU A 22 -49.72 -23.27 11.96
C GLU A 22 -49.91 -22.37 13.19
N LYS A 23 -49.05 -22.55 14.21
CA LYS A 23 -49.09 -21.75 15.44
C LYS A 23 -48.62 -20.31 15.27
N ILE A 24 -47.79 -20.06 14.26
CA ILE A 24 -47.21 -18.74 14.01
C ILE A 24 -47.69 -18.25 12.65
N PRO A 25 -48.63 -17.28 12.60
CA PRO A 25 -49.14 -16.75 11.36
C PRO A 25 -48.02 -16.06 10.56
N GLU A 26 -48.21 -15.95 9.25
CA GLU A 26 -47.19 -15.38 8.34
C GLU A 26 -46.82 -13.94 8.74
N ASP A 27 -47.80 -13.11 9.08
CA ASP A 27 -47.57 -11.72 9.50
C ASP A 27 -46.64 -11.62 10.71
N SER A 28 -46.85 -12.49 11.71
CA SER A 28 -45.97 -12.55 12.88
C SER A 28 -44.56 -13.04 12.52
N ARG A 29 -44.40 -13.94 11.55
CA ARG A 29 -43.08 -14.37 11.07
C ARG A 29 -42.35 -13.24 10.35
N GLN A 30 -43.07 -12.47 9.53
CA GLN A 30 -42.51 -11.30 8.86
C GLN A 30 -42.07 -10.24 9.88
N ASN A 31 -42.89 -9.95 10.89
CA ASN A 31 -42.54 -9.01 11.96
C ASN A 31 -41.29 -9.46 12.75
N LEU A 32 -41.18 -10.76 13.05
CA LEU A 32 -39.98 -11.33 13.69
C LEU A 32 -38.73 -11.15 12.82
N LEU A 33 -38.86 -11.39 11.52
CA LEU A 33 -37.76 -11.24 10.58
C LEU A 33 -37.36 -9.77 10.40
N ILE A 34 -38.31 -8.85 10.33
CA ILE A 34 -38.07 -7.40 10.27
C ILE A 34 -37.36 -6.93 11.53
N THR A 35 -37.82 -7.35 12.70
CA THR A 35 -37.19 -7.03 13.99
C THR A 35 -35.78 -7.59 14.08
N PHE A 36 -35.54 -8.79 13.58
CA PHE A 36 -34.21 -9.39 13.55
C PHE A 36 -33.27 -8.63 12.60
N ASN A 37 -33.77 -8.23 11.43
CA ASN A 37 -32.99 -7.52 10.41
C ASN A 37 -32.75 -6.04 10.75
N SER A 38 -33.51 -5.44 11.68
CA SER A 38 -33.28 -4.08 12.14
C SER A 38 -32.05 -3.95 13.07
N LEU A 39 -31.57 -5.07 13.61
CA LEU A 39 -30.33 -5.14 14.40
C LEU A 39 -29.12 -4.84 13.50
N ARG A 40 -28.32 -3.83 13.89
CA ARG A 40 -27.29 -3.24 13.03
C ARG A 40 -26.04 -4.12 12.94
N SER A 41 -25.64 -4.73 14.05
CA SER A 41 -24.41 -5.53 14.09
C SER A 41 -24.70 -7.04 14.10
N LYS A 42 -23.79 -7.81 13.49
CA LYS A 42 -23.83 -9.28 13.57
C LYS A 42 -23.81 -9.78 15.02
N ASN A 43 -23.09 -9.07 15.90
CA ASN A 43 -23.03 -9.40 17.32
C ASN A 43 -24.38 -9.18 18.02
N GLU A 44 -25.10 -8.10 17.71
CA GLU A 44 -26.46 -7.88 18.21
C GLU A 44 -27.42 -8.98 17.74
N GLN A 45 -27.34 -9.36 16.47
CA GLN A 45 -28.13 -10.47 15.92
C GLN A 45 -27.81 -11.80 16.62
N ASP A 46 -26.53 -12.12 16.80
CA ASP A 46 -26.11 -13.37 17.46
C ASP A 46 -26.50 -13.36 18.96
N ASN A 47 -26.45 -12.21 19.64
CA ASN A 47 -26.97 -12.01 20.99
C ASN A 47 -28.49 -12.24 21.05
N PHE A 48 -29.24 -11.65 20.13
CA PHE A 48 -30.69 -11.81 20.05
C PHE A 48 -31.08 -13.28 19.89
N LEU A 49 -30.43 -14.01 18.96
CA LEU A 49 -30.66 -15.44 18.76
C LEU A 49 -30.27 -16.26 19.99
N SER A 50 -29.20 -15.87 20.67
CA SER A 50 -28.73 -16.57 21.87
C SER A 50 -29.77 -16.53 23.00
N GLY A 51 -30.53 -15.43 23.14
CA GLY A 51 -31.62 -15.33 24.11
C GLY A 51 -32.85 -16.18 23.78
N LEU A 52 -32.96 -16.65 22.54
CA LEU A 52 -34.02 -17.53 22.05
C LEU A 52 -33.64 -19.02 22.07
N ILE A 53 -32.41 -19.33 22.47
CA ILE A 53 -31.88 -20.69 22.58
C ILE A 53 -31.72 -21.02 24.06
N SER A 54 -32.21 -22.18 24.46
CA SER A 54 -31.96 -22.74 25.79
C SER A 54 -31.39 -24.14 25.62
N PHE A 55 -30.58 -24.58 26.59
CA PHE A 55 -29.97 -25.90 26.57
C PHE A 55 -30.10 -26.58 27.92
N HIS A 56 -30.24 -27.91 27.87
CA HIS A 56 -30.38 -28.76 29.04
C HIS A 56 -29.49 -30.00 28.90
N ALA A 57 -29.06 -30.56 30.03
CA ALA A 57 -28.34 -31.81 30.03
C ALA A 57 -29.24 -32.95 29.48
N PRO A 58 -28.71 -33.87 28.66
CA PRO A 58 -29.50 -35.00 28.17
C PRO A 58 -29.92 -35.92 29.33
N TRP A 59 -31.22 -36.24 29.43
CA TRP A 59 -31.74 -37.15 30.46
C TRP A 59 -31.12 -38.56 30.37
N ARG A 60 -30.98 -39.11 29.16
CA ARG A 60 -30.35 -40.41 28.91
C ARG A 60 -29.29 -40.28 27.84
N ARG A 61 -28.08 -40.76 28.13
CA ARG A 61 -27.03 -40.96 27.13
C ARG A 61 -27.18 -42.37 26.59
N ARG A 62 -27.50 -42.49 25.30
CA ARG A 62 -27.40 -43.79 24.63
C ARG A 62 -25.93 -44.01 24.27
N SER A 63 -25.35 -45.13 24.71
CA SER A 63 -24.10 -45.61 24.15
C SER A 63 -24.31 -45.76 22.64
N ARG A 64 -23.47 -45.11 21.84
CA ARG A 64 -23.41 -45.48 20.43
C ARG A 64 -22.70 -46.83 20.40
N LYS A 65 -23.31 -47.85 19.78
CA LYS A 65 -22.54 -49.04 19.39
C LYS A 65 -21.35 -48.54 18.57
N PRO A 66 -20.11 -48.98 18.86
CA PRO A 66 -19.01 -48.72 17.95
C PRO A 66 -19.45 -49.23 16.57
N LYS A 67 -19.26 -48.40 15.54
CA LYS A 67 -19.36 -48.92 14.16
C LYS A 67 -18.33 -50.05 14.10
N ASN A 68 -18.79 -51.24 13.70
CA ASN A 68 -18.00 -52.46 13.63
C ASN A 68 -16.58 -52.19 13.13
N GLU A 69 -15.64 -52.69 13.91
CA GLU A 69 -14.26 -52.99 13.53
C GLU A 69 -14.31 -54.04 12.42
N GLU A 70 -14.19 -53.60 11.17
CA GLU A 70 -13.72 -54.46 10.08
C GLU A 70 -13.15 -53.51 9.01
N GLN A 71 -11.81 -53.60 8.83
CA GLN A 71 -10.94 -52.90 7.86
C GLN A 71 -10.54 -51.48 8.33
N SER A 72 -9.28 -51.12 8.60
CA SER A 72 -7.95 -51.69 8.32
C SER A 72 -6.93 -51.18 9.37
N GLU A 73 -5.89 -51.97 9.68
CA GLU A 73 -4.92 -51.72 10.76
C GLU A 73 -3.85 -50.64 10.48
N ASP A 74 -3.92 -49.91 9.37
CA ASP A 74 -2.91 -48.90 9.04
C ASP A 74 -3.48 -47.48 9.11
N GLU A 75 -3.24 -46.84 10.26
CA GLU A 75 -2.95 -45.41 10.48
C GLU A 75 -3.34 -45.04 11.93
N ILE A 76 -2.35 -45.10 12.83
CA ILE A 76 -2.42 -44.45 14.14
C ILE A 76 -2.44 -42.94 13.88
N SER A 77 -3.63 -42.38 13.69
CA SER A 77 -3.88 -40.96 13.90
C SER A 77 -4.34 -40.78 15.34
N ASP A 78 -3.43 -40.30 16.19
CA ASP A 78 -3.68 -39.81 17.54
C ASP A 78 -4.50 -38.50 17.49
N ASP A 79 -5.71 -38.56 16.94
CA ASP A 79 -6.63 -37.42 16.89
C ASP A 79 -7.76 -37.62 17.92
N PRO A 80 -7.64 -37.06 19.15
CA PRO A 80 -8.61 -37.27 20.23
C PRO A 80 -9.98 -36.62 19.97
N GLU A 81 -10.12 -35.81 18.91
CA GLU A 81 -11.35 -35.04 18.62
C GLU A 81 -12.46 -35.87 17.95
N ALA A 82 -12.14 -36.97 17.26
CA ALA A 82 -13.15 -37.72 16.49
C ALA A 82 -14.19 -38.45 17.37
N LYS A 83 -13.90 -38.67 18.66
CA LYS A 83 -14.76 -39.40 19.62
C LYS A 83 -15.74 -38.50 20.42
N GLN A 84 -15.67 -37.17 20.30
CA GLN A 84 -16.37 -36.24 21.20
C GLN A 84 -17.73 -35.68 20.74
N PHE A 85 -18.31 -36.13 19.62
CA PHE A 85 -19.70 -35.74 19.27
C PHE A 85 -20.76 -36.50 20.08
N ALA A 86 -20.50 -36.81 21.35
CA ALA A 86 -21.58 -37.03 22.30
C ALA A 86 -22.31 -35.69 22.42
N ASN A 87 -23.62 -35.67 22.14
CA ASN A 87 -24.42 -34.46 22.33
C ASN A 87 -24.42 -34.11 23.83
N ASN A 88 -23.46 -33.30 24.27
CA ASN A 88 -23.29 -32.94 25.68
C ASN A 88 -24.48 -32.12 26.21
N ALA A 89 -25.27 -31.53 25.31
CA ALA A 89 -26.49 -30.81 25.62
C ALA A 89 -27.59 -31.05 24.58
N VAL A 90 -28.84 -30.92 25.01
CA VAL A 90 -30.04 -30.86 24.18
C VAL A 90 -30.48 -29.40 24.08
N PHE A 91 -30.67 -28.90 22.87
CA PHE A 91 -31.07 -27.51 22.61
C PHE A 91 -32.56 -27.39 22.30
N SER A 92 -33.21 -26.42 22.94
CA SER A 92 -34.58 -25.98 22.68
C SER A 92 -34.59 -24.55 22.13
N TYR A 93 -35.57 -24.25 21.27
CA TYR A 93 -35.68 -22.97 20.60
C TYR A 93 -37.07 -22.38 20.86
N LYS A 94 -37.12 -21.07 21.08
CA LYS A 94 -38.35 -20.33 21.28
C LYS A 94 -38.39 -19.09 20.40
N VAL A 95 -39.58 -18.58 20.14
CA VAL A 95 -39.79 -17.25 19.54
C VAL A 95 -40.71 -16.45 20.44
N ARG A 96 -40.50 -15.13 20.48
CA ARG A 96 -41.30 -14.19 21.27
C ARG A 96 -42.31 -13.51 20.37
N ILE A 97 -43.59 -13.73 20.62
CA ILE A 97 -44.68 -13.06 19.90
C ILE A 97 -45.51 -12.35 20.95
N SER A 98 -45.51 -11.01 20.88
CA SER A 98 -46.06 -10.14 21.92
C SER A 98 -45.47 -10.52 23.28
N ASP A 99 -46.28 -11.02 24.23
CA ASP A 99 -45.85 -11.44 25.57
C ASP A 99 -45.73 -12.96 25.75
N SER A 100 -45.84 -13.72 24.66
CA SER A 100 -45.80 -15.19 24.71
C SER A 100 -44.52 -15.76 24.12
N GLU A 101 -43.92 -16.73 24.82
CA GLU A 101 -42.79 -17.51 24.32
C GLU A 101 -43.31 -18.83 23.73
N ILE A 102 -43.21 -18.98 22.41
CA ILE A 102 -43.71 -20.16 21.70
C ILE A 102 -42.53 -21.08 21.37
N PRO A 103 -42.57 -22.37 21.77
CA PRO A 103 -41.51 -23.33 21.43
C PRO A 103 -41.58 -23.70 19.95
N VAL A 104 -40.42 -23.65 19.28
CA VAL A 104 -40.31 -23.95 17.85
C VAL A 104 -39.27 -25.05 17.58
N CYS A 105 -39.50 -25.82 16.52
CA CYS A 105 -38.50 -26.79 16.07
C CYS A 105 -37.30 -26.09 15.41
N PHE A 106 -36.15 -26.75 15.42
CA PHE A 106 -34.92 -26.21 14.82
C PHE A 106 -35.10 -25.80 13.34
N LYS A 107 -35.81 -26.60 12.54
CA LYS A 107 -36.06 -26.29 11.13
C LYS A 107 -36.92 -25.03 10.95
N ALA A 108 -37.92 -24.84 11.82
CA ALA A 108 -38.75 -23.63 11.80
C ALA A 108 -37.95 -22.42 12.27
N PHE A 109 -37.13 -22.56 13.30
CA PHE A 109 -36.24 -21.48 13.77
C PHE A 109 -35.31 -20.97 12.66
N LEU A 110 -34.68 -21.87 11.89
CA LEU A 110 -33.85 -21.50 10.74
C LEU A 110 -34.65 -20.80 9.64
N ALA A 111 -35.87 -21.26 9.37
CA ALA A 111 -36.73 -20.69 8.34
C ALA A 111 -37.29 -19.31 8.72
N ILE A 112 -37.73 -19.13 9.96
CA ILE A 112 -38.32 -17.87 10.46
C ILE A 112 -37.29 -16.74 10.42
N PHE A 113 -36.05 -17.00 10.85
CA PHE A 113 -35.00 -15.98 10.87
C PHE A 113 -34.13 -15.96 9.59
N GLY A 114 -34.33 -16.88 8.65
CA GLY A 114 -33.55 -16.96 7.41
C GLY A 114 -32.07 -17.30 7.62
N ILE A 115 -31.74 -18.15 8.60
CA ILE A 115 -30.35 -18.39 9.04
C ILE A 115 -29.85 -19.76 8.60
N ALA A 116 -28.57 -19.83 8.21
CA ALA A 116 -27.90 -21.09 7.93
C ALA A 116 -27.57 -21.90 9.20
N ARG A 117 -27.69 -23.23 9.11
CA ARG A 117 -27.40 -24.17 10.21
C ARG A 117 -26.06 -23.93 10.90
N GLY A 118 -25.01 -23.61 10.14
CA GLY A 118 -23.66 -23.39 10.67
C GLY A 118 -23.57 -22.20 11.63
N ARG A 119 -24.34 -21.13 11.40
CA ARG A 119 -24.37 -19.96 12.30
C ARG A 119 -24.97 -20.34 13.65
N VAL A 120 -26.08 -21.07 13.66
CA VAL A 120 -26.74 -21.50 14.92
C VAL A 120 -25.88 -22.50 15.69
N ARG A 121 -25.21 -23.44 15.00
CA ARG A 121 -24.26 -24.36 15.66
C ARG A 121 -23.13 -23.63 16.37
N ARG A 122 -22.52 -22.65 15.72
CA ARG A 122 -21.49 -21.82 16.37
C ARG A 122 -22.02 -21.12 17.62
N ILE A 123 -23.25 -20.60 17.58
CA ILE A 123 -23.89 -19.99 18.76
C ILE A 123 -24.11 -21.03 19.86
N GLN A 124 -24.56 -22.24 19.51
CA GLN A 124 -24.75 -23.35 20.46
C GLN A 124 -23.47 -23.74 21.17
N ASP A 125 -22.37 -23.90 20.43
CA ASP A 125 -21.08 -24.28 20.99
C ASP A 125 -20.58 -23.18 21.95
N PHE A 126 -20.68 -21.91 21.55
CA PHE A 126 -20.29 -20.78 22.40
C PHE A 126 -21.18 -20.64 23.64
N LEU A 127 -22.49 -20.88 23.52
CA LEU A 127 -23.39 -20.89 24.67
C LEU A 127 -23.06 -22.02 25.65
N LEU A 128 -22.74 -23.21 25.13
CA LEU A 128 -22.41 -24.37 25.94
C LEU A 128 -21.09 -24.20 26.70
N HIS A 129 -20.06 -23.65 26.05
CA HIS A 129 -18.72 -23.53 26.64
C HIS A 129 -18.46 -22.21 27.37
N HIS A 130 -19.12 -21.13 26.96
CA HIS A 130 -18.82 -19.78 27.45
C HIS A 130 -20.05 -19.01 27.97
N GLY A 131 -21.26 -19.58 27.88
CA GLY A 131 -22.49 -18.94 28.37
C GLY A 131 -22.87 -17.64 27.65
N ARG A 132 -22.26 -17.34 26.49
CA ARG A 132 -22.46 -16.09 25.76
C ARG A 132 -22.43 -16.31 24.25
N SER A 133 -22.95 -15.35 23.48
CA SER A 133 -22.88 -15.38 22.03
C SER A 133 -21.43 -15.18 21.51
N PRO A 134 -21.09 -15.72 20.33
CA PRO A 134 -19.80 -15.48 19.69
C PRO A 134 -19.65 -14.02 19.28
N ARG A 135 -18.48 -13.42 19.54
CA ARG A 135 -18.12 -12.09 19.02
C ARG A 135 -17.45 -12.21 17.65
N ASP A 136 -17.81 -11.33 16.74
CA ASP A 136 -17.13 -11.15 15.46
C ASP A 136 -15.73 -10.58 15.68
N ARG A 137 -14.71 -11.34 15.25
CA ARG A 137 -13.27 -10.99 15.36
C ARG A 137 -12.62 -10.76 13.99
N ARG A 138 -13.42 -10.58 12.94
CA ARG A 138 -12.87 -10.28 11.61
C ARG A 138 -12.06 -8.99 11.65
N GLY A 139 -10.87 -9.01 11.05
CA GLY A 139 -9.98 -7.84 10.97
C GLY A 139 -9.23 -7.49 12.26
N THR A 140 -9.35 -8.26 13.35
CA THR A 140 -8.69 -7.95 14.64
C THR A 140 -7.43 -8.78 14.90
N HIS A 141 -6.83 -9.38 13.87
CA HIS A 141 -5.65 -10.23 14.03
C HIS A 141 -4.40 -9.38 14.31
N GLN A 142 -3.78 -9.61 15.48
CA GLN A 142 -2.50 -9.00 15.86
C GLN A 142 -1.31 -9.96 15.69
N ASN A 143 -1.56 -11.24 15.42
CA ASN A 143 -0.55 -12.30 15.34
C ASN A 143 0.32 -12.24 14.07
N ARG A 144 -0.03 -11.40 13.10
CA ARG A 144 0.72 -11.24 11.85
C ARG A 144 0.81 -9.77 11.46
N PRO A 145 1.54 -8.95 12.23
CA PRO A 145 1.77 -7.58 11.82
C PRO A 145 2.58 -7.63 10.51
N ASN A 146 2.02 -7.16 9.40
CA ASN A 146 2.77 -6.92 8.16
C ASN A 146 3.80 -5.77 8.31
N LYS A 147 4.08 -5.36 9.55
CA LYS A 147 4.92 -4.23 9.91
C LYS A 147 6.31 -4.74 10.21
N MET A 148 7.30 -4.22 9.52
CA MET A 148 8.70 -4.57 9.77
C MET A 148 9.10 -4.14 11.20
N PRO A 149 10.01 -4.88 11.86
CA PRO A 149 10.58 -4.46 13.13
C PRO A 149 11.26 -3.11 12.98
N ARG A 150 11.15 -2.25 14.00
CA ARG A 150 11.78 -0.91 13.97
C ARG A 150 13.30 -0.98 13.84
N GLU A 151 13.92 -1.93 14.54
CA GLU A 151 15.37 -2.17 14.48
C GLU A 151 15.88 -2.38 13.06
N VAL A 152 15.14 -3.19 12.27
CA VAL A 152 15.47 -3.48 10.87
C VAL A 152 15.30 -2.24 9.99
N GLU A 153 14.28 -1.43 10.26
CA GLU A 153 14.04 -0.17 9.57
C GLU A 153 15.19 0.82 9.80
N ASP A 154 15.69 0.92 11.03
CA ASP A 154 16.81 1.81 11.39
C ASP A 154 18.12 1.38 10.74
N LEU A 155 18.39 0.07 10.67
CA LEU A 155 19.56 -0.47 9.95
C LEU A 155 19.54 -0.11 8.45
N ILE A 156 18.36 -0.16 7.81
CA ILE A 156 18.20 0.24 6.41
C ILE A 156 18.48 1.73 6.24
N VAL A 157 17.97 2.57 7.15
CA VAL A 157 18.20 4.03 7.13
C VAL A 157 19.68 4.34 7.27
N GLN A 158 20.36 3.74 8.25
CA GLN A 158 21.81 3.91 8.45
C GLN A 158 22.62 3.45 7.24
N HIS A 159 22.24 2.32 6.63
CA HIS A 159 22.88 1.84 5.42
C HIS A 159 22.75 2.83 4.26
N ILE A 160 21.56 3.37 4.01
CA ILE A 160 21.34 4.36 2.94
C ILE A 160 22.12 5.65 3.21
N GLN A 161 22.20 6.10 4.46
CA GLN A 161 22.97 7.29 4.85
C GLN A 161 24.49 7.12 4.72
N SER A 162 25.00 5.89 4.75
CA SER A 162 26.44 5.62 4.60
C SER A 162 26.99 5.94 3.21
N PHE A 163 26.13 6.07 2.19
CA PHE A 163 26.56 6.42 0.84
C PHE A 163 26.83 7.92 0.72
N LYS A 164 28.02 8.28 0.21
CA LYS A 164 28.42 9.67 -0.04
C LYS A 164 27.60 10.28 -1.19
N ALA A 165 26.51 10.96 -0.85
CA ALA A 165 25.67 11.67 -1.81
C ALA A 165 26.18 13.11 -2.03
N ARG A 166 26.08 13.62 -3.26
CA ARG A 166 26.55 14.97 -3.67
C ARG A 166 25.38 15.85 -4.10
N GLN A 167 25.41 17.13 -3.76
CA GLN A 167 24.45 18.11 -4.31
C GLN A 167 24.96 18.66 -5.65
N SER A 168 24.07 18.76 -6.64
CA SER A 168 24.42 19.29 -7.97
C SER A 168 24.70 20.79 -7.90
N HIS A 169 25.86 21.24 -8.35
CA HIS A 169 26.31 22.64 -8.29
C HIS A 169 25.31 23.62 -8.94
N TYR A 170 24.81 23.27 -10.13
CA TYR A 170 23.90 24.11 -10.90
C TYR A 170 22.45 24.11 -10.38
N SER A 171 22.04 23.05 -9.68
CA SER A 171 20.66 22.94 -9.19
C SER A 171 20.52 23.29 -7.71
N ARG A 172 21.59 23.62 -6.97
CA ARG A 172 21.50 23.96 -5.53
C ARG A 172 20.50 25.08 -5.24
N ARG A 173 20.43 26.11 -6.10
CA ARG A 173 19.48 27.21 -5.96
C ARG A 173 18.04 26.83 -6.31
N LYS A 174 17.85 25.80 -7.16
CA LYS A 174 16.51 25.36 -7.61
C LYS A 174 15.97 24.18 -6.80
N ASN A 175 16.84 23.35 -6.21
CA ASN A 175 16.53 22.12 -5.48
C ASN A 175 17.54 21.91 -4.33
N PRO A 176 17.44 22.65 -3.21
CA PRO A 176 18.42 22.59 -2.11
C PRO A 176 18.43 21.24 -1.38
N ASP A 177 17.28 20.55 -1.29
CA ASP A 177 17.13 19.32 -0.49
C ASP A 177 17.39 18.03 -1.27
N ARG A 178 17.66 18.11 -2.58
CA ARG A 178 17.90 16.92 -3.40
C ARG A 178 19.38 16.57 -3.45
N VAL A 179 19.68 15.32 -3.14
CA VAL A 179 21.05 14.79 -3.18
C VAL A 179 21.17 13.71 -4.24
N TYR A 180 22.34 13.61 -4.86
CA TYR A 180 22.60 12.71 -5.99
C TYR A 180 23.66 11.68 -5.65
N LEU A 181 23.36 10.42 -5.90
CA LEU A 181 24.31 9.31 -5.86
C LEU A 181 24.95 9.08 -7.24
N PRO A 182 26.15 8.48 -7.30
CA PRO A 182 26.78 8.10 -8.56
C PRO A 182 25.87 7.26 -9.47
N GLU A 183 25.98 7.45 -10.79
CA GLU A 183 25.21 6.69 -11.81
C GLU A 183 25.49 5.19 -11.79
N THR A 184 26.66 4.80 -11.28
CA THR A 184 27.08 3.40 -11.17
C THR A 184 26.31 2.63 -10.08
N LEU A 185 25.71 3.35 -9.12
CA LEU A 185 24.90 2.79 -8.06
C LEU A 185 23.41 2.75 -8.46
N SER A 186 22.73 1.71 -8.01
CA SER A 186 21.28 1.56 -8.17
C SER A 186 20.68 1.01 -6.89
N ILE A 187 19.38 1.22 -6.67
CA ILE A 187 18.68 0.72 -5.47
C ILE A 187 18.85 -0.80 -5.33
N LYS A 188 18.82 -1.54 -6.45
CA LYS A 188 19.06 -2.99 -6.46
C LYS A 188 20.47 -3.35 -6.00
N LYS A 189 21.50 -2.62 -6.45
CA LYS A 189 22.89 -2.83 -6.01
C LYS A 189 23.05 -2.50 -4.52
N MET A 190 22.49 -1.38 -4.07
CA MET A 190 22.51 -1.01 -2.65
C MET A 190 21.80 -2.07 -1.80
N PHE A 191 20.67 -2.59 -2.26
CA PHE A 191 19.98 -3.67 -1.55
C PHE A 191 20.82 -4.95 -1.46
N LYS A 192 21.53 -5.32 -2.55
CA LYS A 192 22.46 -6.45 -2.53
C LYS A 192 23.57 -6.24 -1.49
N MET A 193 24.19 -5.06 -1.47
CA MET A 193 25.20 -4.68 -0.47
C MET A 193 24.66 -4.73 0.96
N PHE A 194 23.40 -4.34 1.17
CA PHE A 194 22.74 -4.43 2.47
C PHE A 194 22.59 -5.88 2.93
N LEU A 195 22.14 -6.78 2.05
CA LEU A 195 22.00 -8.20 2.36
C LEU A 195 23.36 -8.85 2.69
N GLU A 196 24.39 -8.51 1.93
CA GLU A 196 25.77 -8.97 2.18
C GLU A 196 26.31 -8.50 3.54
N LYS A 197 25.93 -7.29 3.98
CA LYS A 197 26.42 -6.70 5.23
C LYS A 197 25.71 -7.22 6.48
N TYR A 198 24.37 -7.31 6.47
CA TYR A 198 23.59 -7.59 7.68
C TYR A 198 22.98 -9.00 7.72
N ASN A 199 23.04 -9.76 6.62
CA ASN A 199 22.49 -11.12 6.50
C ASN A 199 21.04 -11.28 7.03
N ILE A 200 20.20 -10.25 6.80
CA ILE A 200 18.79 -10.23 7.23
C ILE A 200 17.87 -10.57 6.06
N ALA A 201 16.91 -11.46 6.28
CA ALA A 201 15.89 -11.80 5.30
C ALA A 201 14.86 -10.66 5.16
N ILE A 202 15.05 -9.80 4.16
CA ILE A 202 14.15 -8.68 3.84
C ILE A 202 13.76 -8.73 2.37
N THR A 203 12.54 -8.33 2.05
CA THR A 203 12.10 -8.18 0.65
C THR A 203 12.60 -6.86 0.05
N TYR A 204 13.05 -6.88 -1.21
CA TYR A 204 13.44 -5.67 -1.96
C TYR A 204 12.40 -4.54 -1.87
N LYS A 205 11.09 -4.87 -1.93
CA LYS A 205 10.00 -3.90 -1.82
C LYS A 205 10.05 -3.09 -0.52
N ALA A 206 10.43 -3.71 0.59
CA ALA A 206 10.51 -3.02 1.88
C ALA A 206 11.67 -2.01 1.88
N TYR A 207 12.85 -2.43 1.42
CA TYR A 207 14.01 -1.56 1.24
C TYR A 207 13.70 -0.38 0.30
N TRP A 208 13.10 -0.67 -0.85
CA TRP A 208 12.69 0.34 -1.84
C TRP A 208 11.67 1.33 -1.27
N THR A 209 10.68 0.84 -0.50
CA THR A 209 9.68 1.71 0.12
C THR A 209 10.30 2.68 1.11
N ILE A 210 11.27 2.22 1.92
CA ILE A 210 12.01 3.08 2.85
C ILE A 210 12.85 4.11 2.08
N PHE A 211 13.57 3.68 1.04
CA PHE A 211 14.36 4.56 0.19
C PHE A 211 13.50 5.67 -0.42
N THR A 212 12.38 5.34 -1.07
CA THR A 212 11.55 6.30 -1.78
C THR A 212 10.73 7.21 -0.85
N ARG A 213 10.29 6.71 0.31
CA ARG A 213 9.46 7.51 1.24
C ARG A 213 10.26 8.38 2.18
N LYS A 214 11.44 7.93 2.63
CA LYS A 214 12.24 8.67 3.62
C LYS A 214 13.35 9.52 3.00
N PHE A 215 13.77 9.25 1.77
CA PHE A 215 14.91 9.93 1.16
C PHE A 215 14.56 10.60 -0.17
N ASN A 216 14.97 11.86 -0.33
CA ASN A 216 14.91 12.59 -1.59
C ASN A 216 16.23 12.48 -2.36
N ILE A 217 16.63 11.25 -2.68
CA ILE A 217 17.88 10.93 -3.37
C ILE A 217 17.60 10.50 -4.80
N SER A 218 18.37 11.02 -5.76
CA SER A 218 18.34 10.59 -7.16
C SER A 218 19.69 10.00 -7.58
N PHE A 219 19.70 9.23 -8.66
CA PHE A 219 20.94 8.68 -9.23
C PHE A 219 21.38 9.54 -10.41
N GLY A 220 22.69 9.78 -10.50
CA GLY A 220 23.30 10.63 -11.51
C GLY A 220 23.16 12.11 -11.25
N LEU A 221 24.11 12.89 -11.75
CA LEU A 221 24.02 14.34 -11.69
C LEU A 221 23.13 14.81 -12.86
N PRO A 222 22.29 15.83 -12.66
CA PRO A 222 21.66 16.50 -13.79
C PRO A 222 22.78 16.99 -14.71
N ARG A 223 22.77 16.50 -15.96
CA ARG A 223 23.72 16.92 -16.99
C ARG A 223 23.48 18.40 -17.27
N SER A 224 24.36 19.23 -16.74
CA SER A 224 24.43 20.65 -17.06
C SER A 224 25.48 20.79 -18.15
N ASP A 225 25.09 21.31 -19.31
CA ASP A 225 25.99 21.55 -20.44
C ASP A 225 27.21 22.33 -19.95
N THR A 226 28.39 21.74 -20.14
CA THR A 226 29.65 22.39 -19.82
C THR A 226 30.11 23.18 -21.02
N CYS A 227 30.72 24.34 -20.77
CA CYS A 227 31.30 25.16 -21.83
C CYS A 227 32.59 24.48 -22.32
N SER A 228 32.69 24.21 -23.63
CA SER A 228 33.86 23.58 -24.24
C SER A 228 35.17 24.34 -23.95
N VAL A 229 35.11 25.67 -23.91
CA VAL A 229 36.26 26.53 -23.54
C VAL A 229 36.66 26.31 -22.08
N CYS A 230 35.70 26.25 -21.16
CA CYS A 230 35.95 25.97 -19.75
C CYS A 230 36.55 24.58 -19.55
N ASP A 231 36.06 23.58 -20.27
CA ASP A 231 36.54 22.20 -20.18
C ASP A 231 37.98 22.09 -20.70
N ASN A 232 38.27 22.69 -21.86
CA ASN A 232 39.62 22.74 -22.42
C ASN A 232 40.61 23.43 -21.48
N LEU A 233 40.25 24.59 -20.93
CA LEU A 233 41.08 25.31 -19.97
C LEU A 233 41.29 24.49 -18.68
N MET A 234 40.26 23.78 -18.18
CA MET A 234 40.42 22.92 -17.01
C MET A 234 41.34 21.73 -17.28
N LEU A 235 41.22 21.09 -18.45
CA LEU A 235 42.12 20.01 -18.85
C LEU A 235 43.57 20.50 -18.91
N GLN A 236 43.80 21.67 -19.51
CA GLN A 236 45.13 22.28 -19.59
C GLN A 236 45.67 22.65 -18.20
N ILE A 237 44.86 23.23 -17.31
CA ILE A 237 45.25 23.54 -15.92
C ILE A 237 45.63 22.27 -15.13
N ASN A 238 44.91 21.18 -15.35
CA ASN A 238 45.16 19.90 -14.67
C ASN A 238 46.40 19.17 -15.22
N ALA A 239 46.66 19.29 -16.53
CA ALA A 239 47.80 18.67 -17.17
C ALA A 239 49.12 19.45 -16.98
N THR A 240 49.05 20.75 -16.72
CA THR A 240 50.22 21.62 -16.61
C THR A 240 50.83 21.57 -15.20
N ILE A 241 52.13 21.25 -15.12
CA ILE A 241 52.90 21.18 -13.88
C ILE A 241 53.55 22.55 -13.55
N ASP A 242 53.89 23.32 -14.59
CA ASP A 242 54.52 24.63 -14.49
C ASP A 242 53.60 25.68 -13.84
N PRO A 243 54.00 26.29 -12.70
CA PRO A 243 53.14 27.21 -11.95
C PRO A 243 52.78 28.49 -12.70
N GLU A 244 53.68 29.03 -13.53
CA GLU A 244 53.46 30.31 -14.23
C GLU A 244 52.41 30.15 -15.34
N ARG A 245 52.59 29.12 -16.17
CA ARG A 245 51.62 28.72 -17.21
C ARG A 245 50.25 28.36 -16.62
N LYS A 246 50.23 27.77 -15.42
CA LYS A 246 48.98 27.44 -14.71
C LYS A 246 48.25 28.70 -14.24
N GLN A 247 48.97 29.72 -13.78
CA GLN A 247 48.38 31.01 -13.43
C GLN A 247 47.77 31.70 -14.65
N ASP A 248 48.45 31.70 -15.79
CA ASP A 248 47.93 32.28 -17.04
C ASP A 248 46.63 31.60 -17.49
N LEU A 249 46.60 30.27 -17.52
CA LEU A 249 45.39 29.52 -17.87
C LEU A 249 44.25 29.79 -16.88
N THR A 250 44.58 29.98 -15.60
CA THR A 250 43.61 30.33 -14.56
C THR A 250 43.07 31.76 -14.77
N ALA A 251 43.92 32.70 -15.16
CA ALA A 251 43.54 34.07 -15.49
C ALA A 251 42.66 34.11 -16.75
N GLN A 252 43.00 33.33 -17.78
CA GLN A 252 42.18 33.18 -18.99
C GLN A 252 40.79 32.62 -18.67
N LYS A 253 40.73 31.61 -17.80
CA LYS A 253 39.46 31.06 -17.31
C LYS A 253 38.66 32.08 -16.52
N ALA A 254 39.29 32.83 -15.63
CA ALA A 254 38.63 33.89 -14.86
C ALA A 254 38.08 35.00 -15.78
N LEU A 255 38.84 35.40 -16.79
CA LEU A 255 38.44 36.38 -17.79
C LEU A 255 37.26 35.88 -18.63
N HIS A 256 37.26 34.60 -19.04
CA HIS A 256 36.13 33.99 -19.73
C HIS A 256 34.85 34.02 -18.88
N LEU A 257 34.95 33.66 -17.59
CA LEU A 257 33.80 33.72 -16.67
C LEU A 257 33.32 35.16 -16.46
N ALA A 258 34.22 36.13 -16.29
CA ALA A 258 33.87 37.54 -16.14
C ALA A 258 33.15 38.10 -17.38
N LYS A 259 33.58 37.70 -18.60
CA LYS A 259 32.88 38.05 -19.84
C LYS A 259 31.46 37.48 -19.88
N ALA A 260 31.29 36.22 -19.48
CA ALA A 260 29.98 35.58 -19.41
C ALA A 260 29.05 36.26 -18.40
N ASP A 261 29.56 36.60 -17.20
CA ASP A 261 28.80 37.32 -16.19
C ASP A 261 28.37 38.70 -16.69
N LYS A 262 29.28 39.42 -17.36
CA LYS A 262 28.96 40.72 -17.94
C LYS A 262 27.90 40.62 -19.03
N PHE A 263 27.96 39.58 -19.86
CA PHE A 263 26.93 39.30 -20.86
C PHE A 263 25.56 39.07 -20.21
N TYR A 264 25.46 38.25 -19.16
CA TYR A 264 24.19 38.01 -18.47
C TYR A 264 23.66 39.26 -17.74
N GLU A 265 24.55 40.11 -17.21
CA GLU A 265 24.18 41.40 -16.64
C GLU A 265 23.56 42.32 -17.69
N LEU A 266 24.22 42.49 -18.84
CA LEU A 266 23.70 43.29 -19.95
C LEU A 266 22.40 42.72 -20.50
N LYS A 267 22.30 41.39 -20.67
CA LYS A 267 21.06 40.72 -21.10
C LYS A 267 19.89 41.02 -20.17
N ARG A 268 20.10 41.00 -18.85
CA ARG A 268 19.05 41.38 -17.87
C ARG A 268 18.65 42.85 -18.01
N LYS A 269 19.63 43.76 -18.17
CA LYS A 269 19.39 45.20 -18.32
C LYS A 269 18.58 45.52 -19.58
N PHE A 270 18.98 44.98 -20.73
CA PHE A 270 18.27 45.20 -21.99
C PHE A 270 16.90 44.55 -22.02
N LYS A 271 16.72 43.38 -21.38
CA LYS A 271 15.39 42.77 -21.21
C LYS A 271 14.44 43.65 -20.39
N LEU A 272 14.95 44.37 -19.39
CA LEU A 272 14.15 45.31 -18.60
C LEU A 272 13.72 46.53 -19.42
N ARG A 273 14.66 47.14 -20.15
CA ARG A 273 14.39 48.28 -21.05
C ARG A 273 13.42 47.93 -22.18
N ALA A 274 13.54 46.72 -22.74
CA ALA A 274 12.61 46.24 -23.74
C ALA A 274 11.18 46.08 -23.20
N ARG A 275 11.02 45.67 -21.93
CA ARG A 275 9.69 45.64 -21.27
C ARG A 275 9.10 47.03 -21.05
N GLN A 276 9.95 48.05 -20.97
CA GLN A 276 9.54 49.45 -20.81
C GLN A 276 9.23 50.12 -22.16
N GLY A 277 9.42 49.41 -23.29
CA GLY A 277 9.14 49.95 -24.63
C GLY A 277 10.25 50.84 -25.21
N GLU A 278 11.39 50.97 -24.54
CA GLU A 278 12.52 51.81 -24.99
C GLU A 278 13.29 51.18 -26.16
N LEU A 279 13.28 49.84 -26.26
CA LEU A 279 14.00 49.11 -27.31
C LEU A 279 13.34 47.77 -27.66
N THR A 280 13.48 47.33 -28.90
CA THR A 280 13.05 45.99 -29.32
C THR A 280 14.21 45.00 -29.16
N CYS A 281 14.09 44.07 -28.20
CA CYS A 281 15.11 43.05 -27.96
C CYS A 281 14.70 41.72 -28.61
N LEU A 282 15.44 41.29 -29.63
CA LEU A 282 15.30 39.97 -30.22
C LEU A 282 16.29 39.01 -29.55
N SER A 283 15.79 37.95 -28.93
CA SER A 283 16.58 36.86 -28.36
C SER A 283 16.04 35.55 -28.89
N PHE A 284 16.87 34.82 -29.62
CA PHE A 284 16.54 33.49 -30.13
C PHE A 284 17.12 32.44 -29.18
N ASP A 285 16.32 31.44 -28.85
CA ASP A 285 16.79 30.21 -28.23
C ASP A 285 16.88 29.17 -29.34
N TYR A 286 18.04 28.56 -29.52
CA TYR A 286 18.19 27.54 -30.54
C TYR A 286 17.55 26.24 -30.04
N MET A 287 16.87 25.53 -30.93
CA MET A 287 16.41 24.18 -30.60
C MET A 287 17.62 23.25 -30.56
N GLN A 288 17.62 22.35 -29.57
CA GLN A 288 18.66 21.35 -29.39
C GLN A 288 18.75 20.46 -30.63
N ASN A 289 19.90 20.43 -31.30
CA ASN A 289 20.16 19.37 -32.26
C ASN A 289 20.37 18.06 -31.51
N LEU A 290 19.86 16.95 -32.05
CA LEU A 290 20.01 15.60 -31.51
C LEU A 290 21.15 14.87 -32.26
N PRO A 291 22.43 15.21 -32.00
CA PRO A 291 23.53 14.53 -32.67
C PRO A 291 23.59 13.07 -32.22
N LEU A 292 23.68 12.18 -33.20
CA LEU A 292 24.04 10.78 -33.03
C LEU A 292 25.44 10.59 -33.63
N PRO A 293 26.45 10.11 -32.86
CA PRO A 293 26.43 9.69 -31.46
C PRO A 293 26.32 10.85 -30.45
N HIS A 294 25.75 10.55 -29.27
CA HIS A 294 25.48 11.54 -28.22
C HIS A 294 26.78 12.07 -27.60
N LEU A 295 27.14 13.29 -28.00
CA LEU A 295 28.32 14.03 -27.50
C LEU A 295 27.90 14.94 -26.35
N GLN A 296 28.80 15.18 -25.38
CA GLN A 296 28.52 16.01 -24.19
C GLN A 296 28.90 17.49 -24.39
N THR A 297 29.45 17.86 -25.54
CA THR A 297 30.01 19.18 -25.80
C THR A 297 28.98 20.11 -26.45
N SER A 298 28.83 21.33 -25.91
CA SER A 298 27.88 22.36 -26.37
C SER A 298 27.95 22.65 -27.87
N ASP A 299 29.15 22.61 -28.45
CA ASP A 299 29.42 23.01 -29.83
C ASP A 299 28.75 22.08 -30.87
N VAL A 300 28.40 20.85 -30.45
CA VAL A 300 27.70 19.87 -31.27
C VAL A 300 26.18 19.97 -31.09
N PHE A 301 25.71 20.49 -29.95
CA PHE A 301 24.28 20.69 -29.67
C PHE A 301 23.69 21.91 -30.41
N PHE A 302 24.51 22.93 -30.67
CA PHE A 302 24.11 24.16 -31.38
C PHE A 302 25.17 24.53 -32.42
N PRO A 303 25.08 24.05 -33.67
CA PRO A 303 26.04 24.38 -34.70
C PRO A 303 25.92 25.86 -35.14
N VAL A 304 26.96 26.61 -34.83
CA VAL A 304 27.62 27.69 -35.58
C VAL A 304 27.02 29.12 -35.59
N SER A 305 27.92 30.05 -35.25
CA SER A 305 28.02 31.48 -35.62
C SER A 305 27.01 32.46 -35.01
N CYS A 306 27.40 33.01 -33.86
CA CYS A 306 26.89 34.28 -33.37
C CYS A 306 27.32 35.41 -34.33
N GLY A 307 26.39 35.90 -35.14
CA GLY A 307 26.41 37.24 -35.69
C GLY A 307 25.20 37.99 -35.16
N ILE A 308 25.35 38.76 -34.08
CA ILE A 308 24.33 39.76 -33.73
C ILE A 308 24.46 40.87 -34.77
N MET A 309 23.57 40.89 -35.77
CA MET A 309 23.37 42.09 -36.56
C MET A 309 22.59 43.09 -35.72
N TYR A 310 23.24 44.20 -35.36
CA TYR A 310 22.54 45.38 -34.87
C TYR A 310 21.87 46.04 -36.08
N LEU A 311 20.55 45.93 -36.17
CA LEU A 311 19.74 46.80 -37.01
C LEU A 311 19.24 47.93 -36.13
N GLU A 312 19.97 49.04 -36.12
CA GLU A 312 19.41 50.33 -35.71
C GLU A 312 18.42 50.73 -36.79
N CYS A 313 17.12 50.51 -36.53
CA CYS A 313 16.06 51.14 -37.30
C CYS A 313 15.56 52.32 -36.47
N THR A 314 16.18 53.49 -36.69
CA THR A 314 15.59 54.77 -36.28
C THR A 314 14.36 55.00 -37.14
N ILE A 315 13.20 55.18 -36.50
CA ILE A 315 11.96 55.65 -37.15
C ILE A 315 12.14 57.09 -37.61
#